data_AF-A0A846YT15-F1
#
_entry.id   AF-A0A846YT15-F1
#
_cell.length_a   1.000
_cell.length_b   1.000
_cell.length_c   1.000
_cell.angle_alpha   90.00
_cell.angle_beta   90.00
_cell.angle_gamma   90.00
#
_symmetry.space_group_name_H-M   'P 1'
#
loop_
_entity.id
_entity.type
_entity.pdbx_description
1 polymer ?
#
loop_
_entity_poly.entity_id
_entity_poly.type
_entity_poly.pdbx_seq_one_letter_code
_entity_poly.pdbx_strand_id
1 'polypeptide(L)'
;MPILTREAIAHINSYYEYAERCDEAYFYGRYEDEKYYGDLSRAAEAKVTPAQMDAYLDAGIRPPYNVGQKTHDTQVDAYFASFEPDPPTLNNAVIAGIQHVTPAGE
;
A
#
# COMPACT_ATOMS: atom_id res chain seq x y z
N MET A 1 -14.01 0.11 -3.75
CA MET A 1 -13.05 0.85 -2.92
C MET A 1 -12.25 -0.15 -2.11
N PRO A 2 -10.91 -0.02 -2.04
CA PRO A 2 -10.07 -0.94 -1.28
C PRO A 2 -10.36 -0.85 0.23
N ILE A 3 -10.36 -2.00 0.91
CA ILE A 3 -10.50 -2.08 2.38
C ILE A 3 -9.24 -1.52 3.06
N LEU A 4 -8.07 -1.78 2.46
CA LEU A 4 -6.78 -1.30 2.94
C LEU A 4 -6.56 0.15 2.46
N THR A 5 -6.25 1.05 3.40
CA THR A 5 -5.91 2.45 3.12
C THR A 5 -4.41 2.67 3.31
N ARG A 6 -3.85 3.74 2.72
CA ARG A 6 -2.44 4.11 2.92
C ARG A 6 -2.12 4.43 4.39
N GLU A 7 -3.07 5.02 5.11
CA GLU A 7 -2.95 5.28 6.55
C GLU A 7 -2.90 3.98 7.36
N ALA A 8 -3.78 3.01 7.05
CA ALA A 8 -3.74 1.69 7.68
C ALA A 8 -2.40 0.98 7.41
N ILE A 9 -1.89 1.02 6.19
CA ILE A 9 -0.56 0.47 5.84
C ILE A 9 0.54 1.11 6.69
N ALA A 10 0.52 2.43 6.88
CA ALA A 10 1.50 3.12 7.71
C ALA A 10 1.44 2.63 9.18
N HIS A 11 0.24 2.48 9.74
CA HIS A 11 0.07 1.94 11.09
C HIS A 11 0.50 0.49 11.23
N ILE A 12 0.21 -0.37 10.25
CA ILE A 12 0.67 -1.76 10.22
C ILE A 12 2.21 -1.83 10.14
N ASN A 13 2.84 -1.00 9.31
CA ASN A 13 4.29 -0.92 9.21
C ASN A 13 4.93 -0.52 10.56
N SER A 14 4.38 0.51 11.22
CA SER A 14 4.84 0.92 12.55
C SER A 14 4.62 -0.16 13.61
N TYR A 15 3.49 -0.87 13.56
CA TYR A 15 3.23 -1.99 14.46
C TYR A 15 4.34 -3.05 14.40
N TYR A 16 4.70 -3.50 13.19
CA TYR A 16 5.75 -4.50 13.01
C TYR A 16 7.14 -3.97 13.38
N GLU A 17 7.46 -2.72 13.05
CA GLU A 17 8.74 -2.13 13.45
C GLU A 17 8.89 -2.06 14.98
N TYR A 18 7.83 -1.63 15.69
CA TYR A 18 7.87 -1.57 17.14
C TYR A 18 7.84 -2.96 17.78
N ALA A 19 7.14 -3.94 17.20
CA ALA A 19 7.17 -5.32 17.67
C ALA A 19 8.60 -5.90 17.59
N GLU A 20 9.29 -5.72 16.48
CA GLU A 20 10.69 -6.16 16.31
C GLU A 20 11.61 -5.51 17.34
N ARG A 21 11.50 -4.18 17.54
CA ARG A 21 12.30 -3.45 18.55
C ARG A 21 11.97 -3.89 19.98
N CYS A 22 10.72 -4.25 20.25
CA CYS A 22 10.29 -4.80 21.53
C CYS A 22 10.98 -6.15 21.79
N ASP A 23 10.96 -7.05 20.80
CA ASP A 23 11.63 -8.35 20.88
C ASP A 23 13.15 -8.22 21.02
N GLU A 24 13.76 -7.28 20.29
CA GLU A 24 15.18 -6.94 20.41
C GLU A 24 15.51 -6.43 21.83
N ALA A 25 14.70 -5.52 22.37
CA ALA A 25 14.87 -5.00 23.72
C ALA A 25 14.74 -6.11 24.78
N TYR A 26 13.76 -7.00 24.64
CA TYR A 26 13.61 -8.18 25.50
C TYR A 26 14.85 -9.08 25.44
N PHE A 27 15.34 -9.39 24.24
CA PHE A 27 16.52 -10.25 24.04
C PHE A 27 17.78 -9.68 24.72
N TYR A 28 17.97 -8.36 24.69
CA TYR A 28 19.09 -7.68 25.35
C TYR A 28 18.84 -7.30 26.82
N GLY A 29 17.71 -7.68 27.41
CA GLY A 29 17.37 -7.37 28.80
C GLY A 29 17.10 -5.89 29.07
N ARG A 30 16.73 -5.11 28.05
CA ARG A 30 16.37 -3.69 28.15
C ARG A 30 14.88 -3.53 28.43
N TYR A 31 14.45 -3.89 29.65
CA TYR A 31 13.01 -3.99 29.99
C TYR A 31 12.22 -2.68 29.90
N GLU A 32 12.85 -1.52 30.14
CA GLU A 32 12.18 -0.23 29.95
C GLU A 32 11.88 0.04 28.47
N ASP A 33 12.84 -0.28 27.59
CA ASP A 33 12.67 -0.17 26.14
C ASP A 33 11.65 -1.19 25.62
N GLU A 34 11.67 -2.43 26.12
CA GLU A 34 10.67 -3.45 25.79
C GLU A 34 9.27 -2.93 26.10
N LYS A 35 9.05 -2.41 27.32
CA LYS A 35 7.77 -1.85 27.70
C LYS A 35 7.38 -0.68 26.78
N TYR A 36 8.32 0.22 26.50
CA TYR A 36 8.09 1.38 25.64
C TYR A 36 7.67 0.98 24.22
N TYR A 37 8.43 0.10 23.57
CA TYR A 37 8.12 -0.37 22.22
C TYR A 37 6.86 -1.24 22.17
N GLY A 38 6.59 -2.05 23.19
CA GLY A 38 5.34 -2.79 23.32
C GLY A 38 4.12 -1.89 23.41
N ASP A 39 4.20 -0.79 24.18
CA ASP A 39 3.12 0.20 24.27
C ASP A 39 2.90 0.94 22.94
N LEU A 40 3.98 1.27 22.21
CA LEU A 40 3.89 1.86 20.87
C LEU A 40 3.30 0.89 19.83
N SER A 41 3.70 -0.38 19.87
CA SER A 41 3.18 -1.42 18.98
C SER A 41 1.66 -1.58 19.16
N ARG A 42 1.18 -1.73 20.41
CA ARG A 42 -0.27 -1.80 20.70
C ARG A 42 -1.02 -0.54 20.27
N ALA A 43 -0.43 0.64 20.45
CA ALA A 43 -1.04 1.90 20.02
C ALA A 43 -1.15 2.04 18.51
N ALA A 44 -0.22 1.45 17.74
CA ALA A 44 -0.29 1.37 16.29
C ALA A 44 -1.34 0.35 15.84
N GLU A 45 -1.37 -0.84 16.44
CA GLU A 45 -2.34 -1.89 16.15
C GLU A 45 -3.79 -1.41 16.37
N ALA A 46 -4.05 -0.68 17.46
CA ALA A 46 -5.38 -0.17 17.78
C ALA A 46 -5.97 0.81 16.73
N LYS A 47 -5.14 1.33 15.81
CA LYS A 47 -5.57 2.20 14.70
C LYS A 47 -5.94 1.41 13.43
N VAL A 48 -5.78 0.09 13.46
CA VAL A 48 -6.00 -0.81 12.33
C VAL A 48 -7.17 -1.73 12.67
N THR A 49 -8.13 -1.84 11.77
CA THR A 49 -9.21 -2.82 11.93
C THR A 49 -8.71 -4.23 11.57
N PRO A 50 -9.27 -5.31 12.14
CA PRO A 50 -8.88 -6.67 11.77
C PRO A 50 -8.97 -6.93 10.26
N ALA A 51 -10.03 -6.43 9.60
CA ALA A 51 -10.20 -6.57 8.15
C ALA A 51 -9.10 -5.85 7.33
N GLN A 52 -8.55 -4.74 7.83
CA GLN A 52 -7.41 -4.07 7.19
C GLN A 52 -6.11 -4.86 7.38
N MET A 53 -5.91 -5.46 8.55
CA MET A 53 -4.76 -6.34 8.80
C MET A 53 -4.82 -7.56 7.87
N ASP A 54 -5.98 -8.23 7.80
CA ASP A 54 -6.18 -9.38 6.90
C ASP A 54 -5.94 -8.98 5.44
N ALA A 55 -6.49 -7.84 4.99
CA ALA A 55 -6.28 -7.33 3.63
C ALA A 55 -4.80 -6.99 3.34
N TYR A 56 -4.03 -6.52 4.33
CA TYR A 56 -2.59 -6.27 4.18
C TYR A 56 -1.81 -7.58 3.98
N LEU A 57 -2.14 -8.60 4.77
CA LEU A 57 -1.53 -9.93 4.66
C LEU A 57 -1.87 -10.59 3.32
N ASP A 58 -3.14 -10.54 2.91
CA ASP A 58 -3.61 -11.07 1.64
C ASP A 58 -3.00 -10.34 0.43
N ALA A 59 -2.74 -9.03 0.56
CA ALA A 59 -2.05 -8.24 -0.46
C ALA A 59 -0.57 -8.63 -0.62
N GLY A 60 0.01 -9.41 0.30
CA GLY A 60 1.40 -9.81 0.27
C GLY A 60 2.38 -8.63 0.45
N ILE A 61 1.91 -7.51 0.98
CA ILE A 61 2.73 -6.35 1.31
C ILE A 61 3.60 -6.72 2.51
N ARG A 62 4.91 -6.49 2.41
CA ARG A 62 5.85 -6.72 3.50
C ARG A 62 6.30 -5.40 4.09
N PRO A 63 6.54 -5.32 5.42
CA PRO A 63 6.94 -4.08 6.04
C PRO A 63 8.33 -3.62 5.56
N PRO A 64 8.61 -2.31 5.50
CA PRO A 64 9.84 -1.77 4.93
C PRO A 64 11.13 -2.32 5.54
N TYR A 65 11.16 -2.61 6.84
CA TYR A 65 12.35 -3.15 7.50
C TYR A 65 12.73 -4.56 6.98
N ASN A 66 11.77 -5.31 6.41
CA ASN A 66 12.00 -6.65 5.85
C ASN A 66 12.45 -6.64 4.38
N VAL A 67 11.97 -5.69 3.57
CA VAL A 67 12.18 -5.70 2.10
C VAL A 67 12.84 -4.43 1.54
N GLY A 68 13.06 -3.43 2.38
CA GLY A 68 13.50 -2.08 2.01
C GLY A 68 12.36 -1.18 1.53
N GLN A 69 12.51 0.13 1.73
CA GLN A 69 11.49 1.14 1.43
C GLN A 69 11.01 1.09 -0.02
N LYS A 70 11.93 1.02 -0.99
CA LYS A 70 11.58 1.03 -2.42
C LYS A 70 10.71 -0.17 -2.82
N THR A 71 11.04 -1.36 -2.33
CA THR A 71 10.27 -2.58 -2.61
C THR A 71 8.90 -2.50 -1.97
N HIS A 72 8.82 -2.03 -0.72
CA HIS A 72 7.57 -1.80 -0.03
C HIS A 72 6.66 -0.83 -0.81
N ASP A 73 7.18 0.34 -1.19
CA ASP A 73 6.42 1.34 -1.94
C ASP A 73 5.88 0.76 -3.26
N THR A 74 6.70 -0.04 -3.95
CA THR A 74 6.28 -0.73 -5.19
C THR A 74 5.12 -1.71 -4.92
N GLN A 75 5.15 -2.46 -3.82
CA GLN A 75 4.06 -3.37 -3.44
C GLN A 75 2.77 -2.61 -3.11
N VAL A 76 2.88 -1.49 -2.39
CA VAL A 76 1.75 -0.63 -2.04
C VAL A 76 1.12 -0.03 -3.30
N ASP A 77 1.94 0.51 -4.20
CA ASP A 77 1.45 1.08 -5.46
C ASP A 77 0.80 0.03 -6.36
N ALA A 78 1.38 -1.18 -6.45
CA ALA A 78 0.79 -2.30 -7.18
C ALA A 78 -0.58 -2.71 -6.61
N TYR A 79 -0.73 -2.73 -5.29
CA TYR A 79 -2.01 -3.01 -4.64
C TYR A 79 -3.07 -1.99 -5.06
N PHE A 80 -2.78 -0.68 -4.93
CA PHE A 80 -3.76 0.36 -5.27
C PHE A 80 -4.07 0.44 -6.77
N ALA A 81 -3.09 0.18 -7.64
CA ALA A 81 -3.30 0.16 -9.09
C ALA A 81 -4.35 -0.88 -9.51
N SER A 82 -4.50 -2.00 -8.79
CA SER A 82 -5.51 -3.02 -9.09
C SER A 82 -6.96 -2.58 -8.86
N PHE A 83 -7.17 -1.43 -8.20
CA PHE A 83 -8.48 -0.85 -7.94
C PHE A 83 -8.75 0.41 -8.77
N GLU A 84 -7.78 0.87 -9.56
CA GLU A 84 -8.00 1.95 -10.52
C GLU A 84 -8.82 1.41 -11.70
N PRO A 85 -9.84 2.14 -12.19
CA PRO A 85 -10.54 1.75 -13.40
C PRO A 85 -9.55 1.74 -14.57
N ASP A 86 -9.67 0.74 -15.46
CA ASP A 86 -8.87 0.68 -16.69
C ASP A 86 -8.84 2.06 -17.35
N PRO A 87 -7.65 2.58 -17.72
CA PRO A 87 -7.59 3.83 -18.48
C PRO A 87 -8.46 3.64 -19.72
N PRO A 88 -9.26 4.64 -20.13
CA PRO A 88 -10.10 4.49 -21.31
C PRO A 88 -9.19 4.11 -22.48
N THR A 89 -9.27 2.85 -22.92
CA THR A 89 -8.59 2.40 -24.13
C THR A 89 -8.95 3.40 -25.22
N LEU A 90 -7.93 3.99 -25.85
CA LEU A 90 -8.02 4.95 -26.96
C LEU A 90 -8.66 4.35 -28.23
N ASN A 91 -9.69 3.51 -28.11
CA ASN A 91 -10.41 2.85 -29.20
C ASN A 91 -11.61 3.68 -29.68
N ASN A 92 -11.52 5.02 -29.65
CA ASN A 92 -12.53 5.88 -30.28
C ASN A 92 -11.93 7.08 -31.05
N ALA A 93 -10.61 7.24 -31.15
CA ALA A 93 -10.01 8.30 -31.98
C ALA A 93 -9.97 7.96 -33.48
N VAL A 94 -10.26 6.71 -33.88
CA VAL A 94 -10.23 6.27 -35.29
C VAL A 94 -11.58 6.44 -36.00
N ILE A 95 -12.69 6.61 -35.26
CA ILE A 95 -14.04 6.81 -35.83
C ILE A 95 -14.45 8.29 -35.78
N ALA A 96 -13.54 9.20 -36.12
CA ALA A 96 -13.87 10.60 -36.38
C ALA A 96 -13.04 11.23 -37.51
N GLY A 97 -12.19 10.44 -38.18
CA GLY A 97 -11.14 10.93 -39.08
C GLY A 97 -11.29 10.60 -40.56
N ILE A 98 -12.43 10.07 -41.02
CA ILE A 98 -12.69 9.88 -42.47
C ILE A 98 -13.92 10.69 -42.87
N GLN A 99 -13.83 12.01 -42.75
CA GLN A 99 -14.49 12.89 -43.72
C GLN A 99 -13.49 13.09 -44.86
N HIS A 100 -13.64 12.32 -45.93
CA HIS A 100 -12.98 12.62 -47.18
C HIS A 100 -13.41 14.02 -47.64
N VAL A 101 -12.45 14.92 -47.61
CA VAL A 101 -12.41 16.18 -48.35
C VAL A 101 -12.86 15.96 -49.79
N THR A 102 -13.96 16.62 -50.18
CA THR A 102 -14.29 16.90 -51.57
C THR A 102 -13.28 17.92 -52.12
N PRO A 103 -12.64 17.69 -53.27
CA PRO A 103 -12.13 18.78 -54.09
C PRO A 103 -13.17 19.15 -55.16
N ALA A 104 -13.41 20.45 -55.28
CA ALA A 104 -14.14 21.07 -56.36
C ALA A 104 -13.36 20.96 -57.70
N GLY A 105 -14.07 20.78 -58.81
CA GLY A 105 -13.55 21.03 -60.16
C GLY A 105 -14.07 20.09 -61.24
N GLU A 106 -15.17 20.49 -61.91
CA GLU A 106 -15.26 20.74 -63.37
C GLU A 106 -16.60 21.41 -63.70
#